data_AF-A0A7X7IV18-F1
#
_entry.id   AF-A0A7X7IV18-F1
#
_cell.length_a   1.000
_cell.length_b   1.000
_cell.length_c   1.000
_cell.angle_alpha   90.00
_cell.angle_beta   90.00
_cell.angle_gamma   90.00
#
_symmetry.space_group_name_H-M   'P 1'
#
loop_
_entity.id
_entity.type
_entity.pdbx_description
1 polymer ?
#
loop_
_entity_poly.entity_id
_entity_poly.type
_entity_poly.pdbx_seq_one_letter_code
_entity_poly.pdbx_strand_id
1 'polypeptide(L)'
;MNRTIAWNLGEVPLNGGWDVVVAGGGPAGCAAAAAAARAGARVLVIEKTGALGGMGTMGLVPAWCPFSDGIRLVYQGIAEKVLRATMAGMPHLNPEQVNWTPIDPERLKRVYDDLVLGAGAKVRFDTVICGVAKDGVGNVSVVYAASKRGIEAFEAKVFIDCTGDADLATWAGAPFEKGGPEGELQAATHCFMLANVNSYGYSYEQTSGMLHSQMIKLAECGRYPLITDGHGCNSLLGPGVVGFNSGHIWNVDNTDPDSVSSALVEGRRKAAQFRDGLAEFFPKAFAGAFLAQTAPLLGIRETRRIVGDYVLTRDDYVARASFPDEICRNNYYVDVHQSPAEKAAGRKYDSCRYGRGESHGVPYRCLLPKSLRNVLVAGRSISTDRPVQGSTRVMPVCLAMGEAAGEAAAMAASASGDVRADVDTNALRASLREHGAYLP
;
A
#
# COMPACT_ATOMS: atom_id res chain seq x y z
N MET A 1 30.96 -2.16 -16.60
CA MET A 1 31.80 -2.44 -15.41
C MET A 1 31.40 -1.48 -14.32
N ASN A 2 30.84 -1.97 -13.21
CA ASN A 2 30.53 -1.12 -12.06
C ASN A 2 31.84 -0.84 -11.32
N ARG A 3 32.46 0.31 -11.62
CA ARG A 3 33.61 0.80 -10.87
C ARG A 3 33.11 1.26 -9.51
N THR A 4 33.61 0.67 -8.43
CA THR A 4 33.32 1.12 -7.06
C THR A 4 34.29 2.22 -6.66
N ILE A 5 33.84 3.12 -5.78
CA ILE A 5 34.66 4.14 -5.15
C ILE A 5 34.45 4.05 -3.64
N ALA A 6 35.54 4.15 -2.87
CA ALA A 6 35.43 4.22 -1.42
C ALA A 6 34.79 5.56 -1.03
N TRP A 7 33.71 5.49 -0.25
CA TRP A 7 33.07 6.66 0.33
C TRP A 7 33.36 6.68 1.83
N ASN A 8 34.19 7.63 2.27
CA ASN A 8 34.54 7.77 3.68
C ASN A 8 33.57 8.76 4.34
N LEU A 9 32.50 8.25 4.95
CA LEU A 9 31.47 9.04 5.62
C LEU A 9 31.83 9.46 7.06
N GLY A 10 32.89 8.89 7.66
CA GLY A 10 33.20 9.11 9.07
C GLY A 10 32.04 8.74 10.00
N GLU A 11 31.79 9.56 11.01
CA GLU A 11 30.65 9.44 11.93
C GLU A 11 29.41 10.15 11.37
N VAL A 12 28.23 9.55 11.53
CA VAL A 12 26.95 10.17 11.17
C VAL A 12 26.15 10.55 12.43
N PRO A 13 25.32 11.61 12.40
CA PRO A 13 24.50 11.97 13.55
C PRO A 13 23.55 10.85 13.96
N LEU A 14 23.56 10.48 15.24
CA LEU A 14 22.63 9.53 15.82
C LEU A 14 21.38 10.24 16.35
N ASN A 15 20.23 9.85 15.83
CA ASN A 15 18.90 10.29 16.25
C ASN A 15 18.23 9.17 17.06
N GLY A 16 18.49 9.14 18.37
CA GLY A 16 17.99 8.09 19.27
C GLY A 16 16.82 8.51 20.17
N GLY A 17 16.49 7.61 21.09
CA GLY A 17 15.43 7.80 22.09
C GLY A 17 14.01 7.59 21.54
N TRP A 18 13.87 6.84 20.45
CA TRP A 18 12.58 6.40 19.94
C TRP A 18 12.22 5.03 20.51
N ASP A 19 10.96 4.83 20.87
CA ASP A 19 10.47 3.49 21.18
C ASP A 19 10.21 2.74 19.87
N VAL A 20 9.59 3.42 18.90
CA VAL A 20 9.23 2.86 17.60
C VAL A 20 9.65 3.79 16.47
N VAL A 21 10.35 3.24 15.46
CA VAL A 21 10.58 3.90 14.17
C VAL A 21 9.82 3.17 13.06
N VAL A 22 8.99 3.91 12.33
CA VAL A 22 8.22 3.39 11.19
C VAL A 22 8.89 3.87 9.89
N ALA A 23 9.35 2.93 9.06
CA ALA A 23 9.89 3.23 7.74
C ALA A 23 8.77 3.18 6.71
N GLY A 24 8.36 4.33 6.18
CA GLY A 24 7.29 4.49 5.20
C GLY A 24 5.98 4.97 5.82
N GLY A 25 5.46 6.08 5.31
CA GLY A 25 4.21 6.73 5.67
C GLY A 25 3.03 6.36 4.75
N GLY A 26 3.00 5.14 4.23
CA GLY A 26 1.84 4.60 3.50
C GLY A 26 0.65 4.29 4.43
N PRO A 27 -0.44 3.66 3.93
CA PRO A 27 -1.60 3.33 4.75
C PRO A 27 -1.26 2.50 5.99
N ALA A 28 -0.44 1.46 5.84
CA ALA A 28 0.03 0.64 6.96
C ALA A 28 0.89 1.45 7.94
N GLY A 29 1.83 2.25 7.44
CA GLY A 29 2.72 3.03 8.27
C GLY A 29 2.02 4.13 9.06
N CYS A 30 1.02 4.80 8.46
CA CYS A 30 0.20 5.78 9.17
C CYS A 30 -0.61 5.14 10.30
N ALA A 31 -1.26 3.99 10.03
CA ALA A 31 -2.01 3.27 11.05
C ALA A 31 -1.10 2.74 12.16
N ALA A 32 0.08 2.22 11.81
CA ALA A 32 1.07 1.74 12.77
C ALA A 32 1.60 2.86 13.65
N ALA A 33 1.95 4.00 13.06
CA ALA A 33 2.44 5.15 13.81
C ALA A 33 1.39 5.70 14.78
N ALA A 34 0.15 5.84 14.31
CA ALA A 34 -0.95 6.32 15.13
C ALA A 34 -1.32 5.35 16.26
N ALA A 35 -1.35 4.04 16.00
CA ALA A 35 -1.64 3.03 17.02
C ALA A 35 -0.53 2.93 18.07
N ALA A 36 0.73 2.93 17.65
CA ALA A 36 1.87 2.92 18.57
C ALA A 36 1.92 4.17 19.46
N ALA A 37 1.71 5.36 18.88
CA ALA A 37 1.70 6.61 19.63
C ALA A 37 0.50 6.71 20.58
N ARG A 38 -0.69 6.25 20.16
CA ARG A 38 -1.88 6.11 21.01
C ARG A 38 -1.62 5.22 22.22
N ALA A 39 -0.83 4.15 22.05
CA ALA A 39 -0.40 3.26 23.12
C ALA A 39 0.73 3.84 24.00
N GLY A 40 1.14 5.09 23.77
CA GLY A 40 2.11 5.81 24.60
C GLY A 40 3.56 5.70 24.15
N ALA A 41 3.85 5.02 23.02
CA ALA A 41 5.21 4.93 22.50
C ALA A 41 5.67 6.27 21.91
N ARG A 42 6.96 6.58 22.03
CA ARG A 42 7.57 7.70 21.30
C ARG A 42 7.90 7.26 19.87
N VAL A 43 7.13 7.76 18.91
CA VAL A 43 7.16 7.30 17.51
C VAL A 43 7.76 8.32 16.55
N LEU A 44 8.59 7.85 15.61
CA LEU A 44 9.00 8.59 14.41
C LEU A 44 8.62 7.82 13.13
N VAL A 45 8.02 8.52 12.17
CA VAL A 45 7.81 8.05 10.80
C VAL A 45 8.85 8.67 9.88
N ILE A 46 9.55 7.84 9.11
CA ILE A 46 10.46 8.28 8.03
C ILE A 46 9.73 8.06 6.70
N GLU A 47 9.44 9.14 5.97
CA GLU A 47 8.68 9.11 4.72
C GLU A 47 9.47 9.73 3.57
N LYS A 48 9.59 8.98 2.47
CA LYS A 48 10.38 9.37 1.30
C LYS A 48 9.76 10.50 0.47
N THR A 49 8.45 10.69 0.58
CA THR A 49 7.70 11.73 -0.13
C THR A 49 7.38 12.93 0.77
N GLY A 50 6.83 13.98 0.16
CA GLY A 50 6.36 15.17 0.87
C GLY A 50 4.98 15.03 1.52
N ALA A 51 4.37 13.83 1.57
CA ALA A 51 3.05 13.63 2.18
C ALA A 51 2.82 12.20 2.66
N LEU A 52 1.95 12.03 3.65
CA LEU A 52 1.50 10.71 4.10
C LEU A 52 0.44 10.10 3.17
N GLY A 53 0.22 8.78 3.28
CA GLY A 53 -0.89 8.05 2.67
C GLY A 53 -0.53 7.16 1.46
N GLY A 54 0.71 7.26 0.95
CA GLY A 54 1.22 6.38 -0.09
C GLY A 54 0.33 6.31 -1.33
N MET A 55 -0.24 5.13 -1.62
CA MET A 55 -0.97 4.89 -2.88
C MET A 55 -2.26 5.70 -3.03
N GLY A 56 -2.92 6.08 -1.93
CA GLY A 56 -4.14 6.90 -2.00
C GLY A 56 -3.86 8.40 -2.20
N THR A 57 -2.65 8.86 -1.89
CA THR A 57 -2.27 10.28 -1.97
C THR A 57 -1.25 10.51 -3.09
N MET A 58 -0.03 10.04 -2.92
CA MET A 58 1.07 10.22 -3.88
C MET A 58 1.00 9.22 -5.05
N GLY A 59 0.29 8.10 -4.89
CA GLY A 59 0.02 7.15 -5.96
C GLY A 59 -1.30 7.38 -6.73
N LEU A 60 -2.14 8.32 -6.28
CA LEU A 60 -3.42 8.70 -6.88
C LEU A 60 -4.34 7.51 -7.24
N VAL A 61 -4.32 6.43 -6.47
CA VAL A 61 -5.32 5.36 -6.61
C VAL A 61 -6.71 5.98 -6.39
N PRO A 62 -7.63 5.90 -7.37
CA PRO A 62 -8.80 6.78 -7.38
C PRO A 62 -9.93 6.32 -6.47
N ALA A 63 -9.85 5.10 -5.92
CA ALA A 63 -10.89 4.51 -5.09
C ALA A 63 -10.33 3.58 -4.02
N TRP A 64 -11.00 3.56 -2.87
CA TRP A 64 -10.86 2.56 -1.84
C TRP A 64 -11.41 1.22 -2.34
N CYS A 65 -10.65 0.14 -2.18
CA CYS A 65 -11.20 -1.21 -2.33
C CYS A 65 -12.35 -1.44 -1.32
N PRO A 66 -13.23 -2.44 -1.56
CA PRO A 66 -14.34 -2.75 -0.65
C PRO A 66 -13.94 -2.85 0.82
N PHE A 67 -14.71 -2.23 1.71
CA PHE A 67 -14.54 -2.39 3.16
C PHE A 67 -15.50 -3.40 3.80
N SER A 68 -16.49 -3.88 3.06
CA SER A 68 -17.54 -4.77 3.56
C SER A 68 -17.53 -6.13 2.87
N ASP A 69 -17.93 -7.17 3.62
CA ASP A 69 -18.23 -8.52 3.11
C ASP A 69 -19.67 -8.68 2.60
N GLY A 70 -20.44 -7.59 2.55
CA GLY A 70 -21.87 -7.58 2.19
C GLY A 70 -22.82 -7.92 3.34
N ILE A 71 -22.31 -8.17 4.55
CA ILE A 71 -23.09 -8.30 5.79
C ILE A 71 -22.67 -7.22 6.78
N ARG A 72 -21.37 -6.97 6.92
CA ARG A 72 -20.80 -6.02 7.88
C ARG A 72 -19.57 -5.32 7.30
N LEU A 73 -19.10 -4.30 8.01
CA LEU A 73 -17.79 -3.71 7.75
C LEU A 73 -16.69 -4.64 8.30
N VAL A 74 -15.71 -4.98 7.47
CA VAL A 74 -14.62 -5.90 7.81
C VAL A 74 -13.42 -5.12 8.36
N TYR A 75 -12.99 -4.06 7.67
CA TYR A 75 -11.87 -3.22 8.12
C TYR A 75 -12.39 -2.07 8.97
N GLN A 76 -12.49 -2.31 10.28
CA GLN A 76 -12.91 -1.34 11.28
C GLN A 76 -11.68 -0.68 11.96
N GLY A 77 -11.84 -0.05 13.12
CA GLY A 77 -10.73 0.64 13.81
C GLY A 77 -10.22 1.87 13.05
N ILE A 78 -8.90 2.02 12.94
CA ILE A 78 -8.28 3.12 12.17
C ILE A 78 -8.72 3.10 10.71
N ALA A 79 -8.88 1.91 10.11
CA ALA A 79 -9.24 1.79 8.70
C ALA A 79 -10.58 2.49 8.40
N GLU A 80 -11.62 2.19 9.20
CA GLU A 80 -12.91 2.85 9.06
C GLU A 80 -12.81 4.36 9.34
N LYS A 81 -12.09 4.77 10.39
CA LYS A 81 -11.93 6.19 10.72
C LYS A 81 -11.34 6.98 9.55
N VAL A 82 -10.32 6.45 8.88
CA VAL A 82 -9.71 7.06 7.69
C VAL A 82 -10.70 7.13 6.53
N LEU A 83 -11.42 6.05 6.24
CA LEU A 83 -12.44 6.04 5.19
C LEU A 83 -13.50 7.12 5.44
N ARG A 84 -14.09 7.14 6.63
CA ARG A 84 -15.16 8.09 7.00
C ARG A 84 -14.66 9.53 6.98
N ALA A 85 -13.47 9.79 7.52
CA ALA A 85 -12.87 11.12 7.50
C ALA A 85 -12.60 11.60 6.07
N THR A 86 -12.16 10.71 5.18
CA THR A 86 -11.99 11.01 3.74
C THR A 86 -13.32 11.37 3.11
N MET A 87 -14.37 10.56 3.32
CA MET A 87 -15.71 10.79 2.76
C MET A 87 -16.37 12.08 3.26
N ALA A 88 -16.12 12.48 4.51
CA ALA A 88 -16.80 13.63 5.11
C ALA A 88 -16.57 14.98 4.38
N GLY A 89 -15.55 15.07 3.51
CA GLY A 89 -15.32 16.25 2.66
C GLY A 89 -15.75 16.09 1.22
N MET A 90 -16.44 15.01 0.88
CA MET A 90 -16.86 14.64 -0.47
C MET A 90 -18.40 14.55 -0.52
N PRO A 91 -19.11 15.70 -0.54
CA PRO A 91 -20.57 15.75 -0.38
C PRO A 91 -21.35 15.08 -1.51
N HIS A 92 -20.70 14.75 -2.63
CA HIS A 92 -21.28 14.00 -3.75
C HIS A 92 -21.34 12.49 -3.48
N LEU A 93 -20.71 12.00 -2.41
CA LEU A 93 -20.74 10.59 -2.04
C LEU A 93 -21.90 10.29 -1.12
N ASN A 94 -22.47 9.09 -1.25
CA ASN A 94 -23.36 8.56 -0.22
C ASN A 94 -22.54 8.28 1.05
N PRO A 95 -22.88 8.86 2.23
CA PRO A 95 -22.17 8.60 3.49
C PRO A 95 -22.09 7.12 3.90
N GLU A 96 -23.04 6.30 3.42
CA GLU A 96 -23.08 4.85 3.66
C GLU A 96 -22.21 4.04 2.68
N GLN A 97 -21.65 4.66 1.64
CA GLN A 97 -20.82 3.98 0.65
C GLN A 97 -19.47 3.55 1.24
N VAL A 98 -19.29 2.25 1.41
CA VAL A 98 -18.05 1.67 1.96
C VAL A 98 -17.27 0.82 0.95
N ASN A 99 -17.79 0.69 -0.28
CA ASN A 99 -17.15 -0.10 -1.33
C ASN A 99 -16.87 0.75 -2.57
N TRP A 100 -15.67 0.58 -3.14
CA TRP A 100 -15.22 1.33 -4.33
C TRP A 100 -15.40 2.84 -4.15
N THR A 101 -15.13 3.32 -2.93
CA THR A 101 -15.39 4.71 -2.53
C THR A 101 -14.31 5.61 -3.13
N PRO A 102 -14.67 6.65 -3.91
CA PRO A 102 -13.69 7.58 -4.49
C PRO A 102 -12.79 8.23 -3.45
N ILE A 103 -11.55 8.53 -3.85
CA ILE A 103 -10.53 9.15 -2.98
C ILE A 103 -10.21 10.55 -3.49
N ASP A 104 -10.45 11.57 -2.67
CA ASP A 104 -9.78 12.87 -2.83
C ASP A 104 -8.38 12.79 -2.21
N PRO A 105 -7.30 12.80 -3.02
CA PRO A 105 -5.94 12.65 -2.52
C PRO A 105 -5.49 13.82 -1.65
N GLU A 106 -5.94 15.06 -1.90
CA GLU A 106 -5.52 16.24 -1.12
C GLU A 106 -6.22 16.27 0.24
N ARG A 107 -7.47 15.82 0.30
CA ARG A 107 -8.13 15.61 1.58
C ARG A 107 -7.48 14.47 2.36
N LEU A 108 -7.19 13.36 1.70
CA LEU A 108 -6.63 12.18 2.37
C LEU A 108 -5.26 12.47 3.02
N LYS A 109 -4.42 13.33 2.43
CA LYS A 109 -3.17 13.79 3.07
C LYS A 109 -3.43 14.39 4.45
N ARG A 110 -4.37 15.34 4.55
CA ARG A 110 -4.73 16.00 5.81
C ARG A 110 -5.36 15.03 6.81
N VAL A 111 -6.17 14.08 6.35
CA VAL A 111 -6.70 13.00 7.21
C VAL A 111 -5.57 12.20 7.85
N TYR A 112 -4.50 11.90 7.09
CA TYR A 112 -3.34 11.22 7.65
C TYR A 112 -2.47 12.11 8.53
N ASP A 113 -2.29 13.39 8.19
CA ASP A 113 -1.59 14.35 9.04
C ASP A 113 -2.29 14.46 10.40
N ASP A 114 -3.61 14.63 10.41
CA ASP A 114 -4.43 14.71 11.62
C ASP A 114 -4.37 13.40 12.43
N LEU A 115 -4.44 12.24 11.75
CA LEU A 115 -4.37 10.93 12.40
C LEU A 115 -3.02 10.70 13.09
N VAL A 116 -1.92 10.94 12.36
CA VAL A 116 -0.57 10.59 12.83
C VAL A 116 -0.06 11.62 13.85
N LEU A 117 -0.16 12.91 13.53
CA LEU A 117 0.29 13.98 14.42
C LEU A 117 -0.64 14.14 15.62
N GLY A 118 -1.95 13.97 15.43
CA GLY A 118 -2.94 14.01 16.51
C GLY A 118 -2.77 12.87 17.52
N ALA A 119 -2.22 11.72 17.10
CA ALA A 119 -1.84 10.64 18.00
C ALA A 119 -0.51 10.89 18.76
N GLY A 120 0.25 11.93 18.39
CA GLY A 120 1.53 12.29 19.03
C GLY A 120 2.78 11.74 18.34
N ALA A 121 2.65 11.06 17.21
CA ALA A 121 3.80 10.62 16.42
C ALA A 121 4.47 11.81 15.70
N LYS A 122 5.78 11.72 15.46
CA LYS A 122 6.50 12.68 14.62
C LYS A 122 6.71 12.12 13.22
N VAL A 123 6.76 12.99 12.22
CA VAL A 123 7.00 12.61 10.83
C VAL A 123 8.20 13.37 10.30
N ARG A 124 9.02 12.69 9.49
CA ARG A 124 10.08 13.29 8.69
C ARG A 124 9.87 12.96 7.21
N PHE A 125 9.36 13.95 6.49
CA PHE A 125 9.16 13.91 5.04
C PHE A 125 10.47 14.07 4.28
N ASP A 126 10.42 13.78 2.97
CA ASP A 126 11.55 13.87 2.04
C ASP A 126 12.83 13.21 2.58
N THR A 127 12.67 12.10 3.29
CA THR A 127 13.75 11.36 3.94
C THR A 127 13.64 9.89 3.57
N VAL A 128 14.70 9.36 2.97
CA VAL A 128 14.72 8.02 2.38
C VAL A 128 15.65 7.15 3.19
N ILE A 129 15.17 6.01 3.70
CA ILE A 129 16.06 5.02 4.31
C ILE A 129 17.07 4.51 3.28
N CYS A 130 18.32 4.31 3.69
CA CYS A 130 19.41 3.95 2.78
C CYS A 130 20.36 2.89 3.35
N GLY A 131 20.05 2.34 4.52
CA GLY A 131 20.83 1.25 5.11
C GLY A 131 20.30 0.83 6.47
N VAL A 132 20.81 -0.30 6.96
CA VAL A 132 20.48 -0.86 8.28
C VAL A 132 21.76 -1.42 8.90
N ALA A 133 21.94 -1.24 10.21
CA ALA A 133 22.88 -2.01 10.99
C ALA A 133 22.12 -2.93 11.96
N LYS A 134 22.65 -4.13 12.14
CA LYS A 134 22.11 -5.13 13.08
C LYS A 134 23.21 -5.70 13.96
N ASP A 135 22.82 -6.20 15.12
CA ASP A 135 23.69 -6.98 15.97
C ASP A 135 23.78 -8.46 15.52
N GLY A 136 24.65 -9.23 16.19
CA GLY A 136 24.88 -10.64 15.90
C GLY A 136 23.73 -11.58 16.30
N VAL A 137 22.71 -11.09 17.01
CA VAL A 137 21.58 -11.90 17.50
C VAL A 137 20.24 -11.52 16.83
N GLY A 138 20.28 -10.67 15.80
CA GLY A 138 19.13 -10.34 14.97
C GLY A 138 18.33 -9.12 15.39
N ASN A 139 18.87 -8.25 16.27
CA ASN A 139 18.26 -6.94 16.51
C ASN A 139 18.82 -5.92 15.53
N VAL A 140 17.94 -5.16 14.89
CA VAL A 140 18.32 -3.93 14.20
C VAL A 140 18.69 -2.89 15.26
N SER A 141 19.91 -2.37 15.19
CA SER A 141 20.38 -1.31 16.10
C SER A 141 20.03 0.07 15.56
N VAL A 142 20.29 0.30 14.27
CA VAL A 142 19.96 1.57 13.60
C VAL A 142 19.49 1.38 12.17
N VAL A 143 18.61 2.28 11.74
CA VAL A 143 18.27 2.52 10.34
C VAL A 143 18.96 3.80 9.89
N TYR A 144 19.67 3.78 8.77
CA TYR A 144 20.24 4.97 8.16
C TYR A 144 19.24 5.58 7.19
N ALA A 145 19.13 6.91 7.18
CA ALA A 145 18.34 7.61 6.18
C ALA A 145 19.03 8.88 5.67
N ALA A 146 18.83 9.15 4.39
CA ALA A 146 19.34 10.33 3.70
C ALA A 146 18.25 11.40 3.58
N SER A 147 18.64 12.64 3.85
CA SER A 147 17.81 13.84 3.65
C SER A 147 18.68 15.02 3.22
N LYS A 148 18.11 16.23 3.14
CA LYS A 148 18.89 17.47 2.95
C LYS A 148 19.91 17.74 4.06
N ARG A 149 19.82 17.05 5.21
CA ARG A 149 20.82 17.12 6.30
C ARG A 149 22.01 16.19 6.10
N GLY A 150 22.04 15.43 5.00
CA GLY A 150 22.97 14.32 4.80
C GLY A 150 22.38 13.01 5.32
N ILE A 151 23.26 12.09 5.72
CA ILE A 151 22.88 10.80 6.29
C ILE A 151 22.81 10.92 7.82
N GLU A 152 21.72 10.43 8.40
CA GLU A 152 21.53 10.29 9.84
C GLU A 152 21.26 8.80 10.17
N ALA A 153 21.66 8.35 11.37
CA ALA A 153 21.31 7.06 11.92
C ALA A 153 20.13 7.21 12.90
N PHE A 154 19.15 6.31 12.86
CA PHE A 154 17.97 6.33 13.72
C PHE A 154 17.95 5.07 14.58
N GLU A 155 18.00 5.25 15.89
CA GLU A 155 17.94 4.16 16.88
C GLU A 155 16.53 4.08 17.48
N ALA A 156 16.01 2.87 17.61
CA ALA A 156 14.74 2.57 18.26
C ALA A 156 14.76 1.19 18.90
N LYS A 157 13.87 0.96 19.87
CA LYS A 157 13.68 -0.39 20.43
C LYS A 157 13.06 -1.34 19.40
N VAL A 158 12.04 -0.86 18.68
CA VAL A 158 11.32 -1.62 17.64
C VAL A 158 11.26 -0.82 16.34
N PHE A 159 11.40 -1.51 15.22
CA PHE A 159 11.21 -0.94 13.88
C PHE A 159 10.02 -1.58 13.18
N ILE A 160 9.27 -0.78 12.41
CA ILE A 160 8.19 -1.27 11.56
C ILE A 160 8.50 -0.91 10.12
N ASP A 161 8.71 -1.91 9.27
CA ASP A 161 8.89 -1.77 7.84
C ASP A 161 7.53 -1.68 7.14
N CYS A 162 7.20 -0.46 6.73
CA CYS A 162 6.03 -0.12 5.93
C CYS A 162 6.43 0.52 4.59
N THR A 163 7.64 0.21 4.10
CA THR A 163 8.21 0.77 2.85
C THR A 163 7.43 0.35 1.61
N GLY A 164 6.72 -0.78 1.72
CA GLY A 164 6.04 -1.44 0.62
C GLY A 164 6.94 -2.39 -0.18
N ASP A 165 8.25 -2.38 0.07
CA ASP A 165 9.24 -3.20 -0.64
C ASP A 165 10.11 -4.05 0.30
N ALA A 166 9.75 -4.08 1.59
CA ALA A 166 10.49 -4.71 2.68
C ALA A 166 11.98 -4.29 2.71
N ASP A 167 12.28 -3.03 2.40
CA ASP A 167 13.67 -2.57 2.28
C ASP A 167 14.42 -2.72 3.61
N LEU A 168 13.84 -2.28 4.73
CA LEU A 168 14.46 -2.37 6.05
C LEU A 168 14.69 -3.84 6.42
N ALA A 169 13.66 -4.68 6.33
CA ALA A 169 13.77 -6.08 6.70
C ALA A 169 14.79 -6.82 5.81
N THR A 170 14.79 -6.54 4.50
CA THR A 170 15.72 -7.15 3.55
C THR A 170 17.16 -6.72 3.81
N TRP A 171 17.41 -5.43 4.05
CA TRP A 171 18.75 -4.93 4.35
C TRP A 171 19.27 -5.44 5.70
N ALA A 172 18.38 -5.76 6.65
CA ALA A 172 18.71 -6.46 7.88
C ALA A 172 18.94 -7.98 7.69
N GLY A 173 18.75 -8.50 6.47
CA GLY A 173 19.01 -9.89 6.12
C GLY A 173 17.84 -10.84 6.39
N ALA A 174 16.61 -10.34 6.52
CA ALA A 174 15.43 -11.20 6.52
C ALA A 174 15.29 -11.92 5.16
N PRO A 175 14.93 -13.21 5.15
CA PRO A 175 14.60 -13.91 3.91
C PRO A 175 13.33 -13.33 3.28
N PHE A 176 13.27 -13.32 1.95
CA PHE A 176 12.12 -12.84 1.19
C PHE A 176 11.96 -13.64 -0.11
N GLU A 177 10.74 -13.62 -0.64
CA GLU A 177 10.42 -13.99 -2.02
C GLU A 177 10.15 -12.75 -2.86
N LYS A 178 10.35 -12.84 -4.19
CA LYS A 178 10.07 -11.74 -5.10
C LYS A 178 9.61 -12.27 -6.45
N GLY A 179 8.48 -11.75 -6.94
CA GLY A 179 7.88 -12.17 -8.20
C GLY A 179 7.39 -13.63 -8.19
N GLY A 180 7.21 -14.17 -9.39
CA GLY A 180 6.89 -15.58 -9.65
C GLY A 180 8.11 -16.49 -9.82
N PRO A 181 7.90 -17.75 -10.23
CA PRO A 181 8.97 -18.74 -10.41
C PRO A 181 10.09 -18.32 -11.35
N GLU A 182 9.81 -17.47 -12.34
CA GLU A 182 10.79 -16.97 -13.31
C GLU A 182 11.27 -15.53 -12.97
N GLY A 183 10.95 -15.04 -11.76
CA GLY A 183 11.25 -13.68 -11.31
C GLY A 183 10.34 -12.61 -11.91
N GLU A 184 9.29 -13.01 -12.63
CA GLU A 184 8.34 -12.09 -13.26
C GLU A 184 7.50 -11.34 -12.22
N LEU A 185 7.27 -10.06 -12.49
CA LEU A 185 6.49 -9.17 -11.63
C LEU A 185 5.12 -8.86 -12.23
N GLN A 186 4.12 -8.67 -11.36
CA GLN A 186 2.81 -8.18 -11.73
C GLN A 186 2.90 -6.78 -12.30
N ALA A 187 2.02 -6.45 -13.25
CA ALA A 187 2.00 -5.13 -13.86
C ALA A 187 1.87 -4.00 -12.83
N ALA A 188 2.57 -2.91 -13.08
CA ALA A 188 2.29 -1.63 -12.43
C ALA A 188 1.18 -0.88 -13.18
N THR A 189 0.66 0.18 -12.54
CA THR A 189 -0.14 1.20 -13.23
C THR A 189 0.33 2.58 -12.79
N HIS A 190 0.45 3.54 -13.72
CA HIS A 190 0.72 4.93 -13.36
C HIS A 190 -0.58 5.72 -13.36
N CYS A 191 -1.17 5.91 -12.18
CA CYS A 191 -2.45 6.60 -12.05
C CYS A 191 -2.36 8.07 -12.49
N PHE A 192 -3.47 8.60 -12.99
CA PHE A 192 -3.57 9.99 -13.43
C PHE A 192 -4.98 10.55 -13.19
N MET A 193 -5.11 11.87 -13.24
CA MET A 193 -6.38 12.58 -13.11
C MET A 193 -6.64 13.44 -14.34
N LEU A 194 -7.88 13.39 -14.82
CA LEU A 194 -8.40 14.32 -15.81
C LEU A 194 -9.31 15.34 -15.13
N ALA A 195 -9.15 16.60 -15.48
CA ALA A 195 -10.02 17.69 -15.06
C ALA A 195 -10.81 18.25 -16.24
N ASN A 196 -11.80 19.09 -15.96
CA ASN A 196 -12.78 19.60 -16.93
C ASN A 196 -13.54 18.47 -17.65
N VAL A 197 -13.78 17.36 -16.95
CA VAL A 197 -14.67 16.29 -17.42
C VAL A 197 -16.11 16.76 -17.26
N ASN A 198 -16.95 16.58 -18.27
CA ASN A 198 -18.37 16.84 -18.14
C ASN A 198 -19.00 15.75 -17.26
N SER A 199 -19.31 16.07 -16.01
CA SER A 199 -19.86 15.10 -15.04
C SER A 199 -21.18 14.46 -15.50
N TYR A 200 -22.05 15.19 -16.21
CA TYR A 200 -23.30 14.62 -16.73
C TYR A 200 -23.03 13.61 -17.84
N GLY A 201 -22.19 13.97 -18.81
CA GLY A 201 -21.72 13.07 -19.86
C GLY A 201 -21.02 11.84 -19.26
N TYR A 202 -20.18 12.04 -18.24
CA TYR A 202 -19.51 10.97 -17.52
C TYR A 202 -20.51 10.02 -16.86
N SER A 203 -21.48 10.53 -16.09
CA SER A 203 -22.51 9.70 -15.44
C SER A 203 -23.37 8.94 -16.44
N TYR A 204 -23.66 9.53 -17.61
CA TYR A 204 -24.40 8.88 -18.68
C TYR A 204 -23.58 7.79 -19.38
N GLU A 205 -22.27 8.00 -19.54
CA GLU A 205 -21.35 7.04 -20.16
C GLU A 205 -20.78 5.98 -19.20
N GLN A 206 -21.04 6.10 -17.89
CA GLN A 206 -20.55 5.20 -16.84
C GLN A 206 -21.64 4.29 -16.25
N THR A 207 -22.69 3.96 -17.00
CA THR A 207 -23.58 2.87 -16.55
C THR A 207 -22.78 1.58 -16.40
N SER A 208 -23.00 0.89 -15.28
CA SER A 208 -22.17 -0.22 -14.80
C SER A 208 -21.82 -1.23 -15.90
N GLY A 209 -20.53 -1.41 -16.18
CA GLY A 209 -20.01 -2.32 -17.21
C GLY A 209 -19.38 -1.64 -18.44
N MET A 210 -19.54 -0.33 -18.62
CA MET A 210 -18.98 0.38 -19.80
C MET A 210 -17.48 0.69 -19.71
N LEU A 211 -16.90 0.93 -18.52
CA LEU A 211 -15.48 1.30 -18.42
C LEU A 211 -14.55 0.29 -19.11
N HIS A 212 -14.76 -1.00 -18.86
CA HIS A 212 -13.92 -2.03 -19.45
C HIS A 212 -14.03 -2.05 -20.98
N SER A 213 -15.24 -1.91 -21.53
CA SER A 213 -15.44 -1.83 -22.98
C SER A 213 -14.87 -0.54 -23.59
N GLN A 214 -14.90 0.58 -22.86
CA GLN A 214 -14.24 1.82 -23.26
C GLN A 214 -12.72 1.64 -23.37
N MET A 215 -12.10 1.03 -22.35
CA MET A 215 -10.66 0.77 -22.34
C MET A 215 -10.25 -0.22 -23.44
N ILE A 216 -11.04 -1.28 -23.67
CA ILE A 216 -10.83 -2.20 -24.81
C ILE A 216 -10.89 -1.45 -26.14
N LYS A 217 -11.91 -0.61 -26.35
CA LYS A 217 -12.05 0.19 -27.57
C LYS A 217 -10.83 1.08 -27.82
N LEU A 218 -10.28 1.69 -26.76
CA LEU A 218 -9.05 2.49 -26.85
C LEU A 218 -7.84 1.63 -27.22
N ALA A 219 -7.70 0.46 -26.60
CA ALA A 219 -6.59 -0.46 -26.87
C ALA A 219 -6.62 -1.03 -28.30
N GLU A 220 -7.80 -1.33 -28.83
CA GLU A 220 -7.97 -1.97 -30.13
C GLU A 220 -7.99 -0.99 -31.31
N CYS A 221 -8.11 0.33 -31.06
CA CYS A 221 -8.28 1.31 -32.14
C CYS A 221 -7.02 1.54 -33.01
N GLY A 222 -5.85 1.10 -32.56
CA GLY A 222 -4.57 1.25 -33.27
C GLY A 222 -3.98 2.67 -33.31
N ARG A 223 -4.67 3.69 -32.80
CA ARG A 223 -4.20 5.10 -32.81
C ARG A 223 -3.40 5.52 -31.58
N TYR A 224 -3.58 4.79 -30.48
CA TYR A 224 -2.94 5.07 -29.19
C TYR A 224 -2.05 3.88 -28.79
N PRO A 225 -0.83 3.78 -29.36
CA PRO A 225 -0.01 2.56 -29.28
C PRO A 225 0.49 2.21 -27.87
N LEU A 226 0.42 3.12 -26.90
CA LEU A 226 0.78 2.83 -25.51
C LEU A 226 -0.38 2.27 -24.69
N ILE A 227 -1.61 2.36 -25.20
CA ILE A 227 -2.79 1.73 -24.60
C ILE A 227 -2.88 0.31 -25.15
N THR A 228 -2.36 -0.65 -24.40
CA THR A 228 -2.13 -2.03 -24.89
C THR A 228 -3.12 -3.06 -24.37
N ASP A 229 -4.00 -2.67 -23.43
CA ASP A 229 -4.95 -3.56 -22.80
C ASP A 229 -6.19 -2.78 -22.27
N GLY A 230 -7.22 -3.53 -21.90
CA GLY A 230 -8.46 -2.99 -21.36
C GLY A 230 -8.50 -2.83 -19.83
N HIS A 231 -7.34 -2.83 -19.14
CA HIS A 231 -7.33 -2.65 -17.69
C HIS A 231 -7.65 -1.21 -17.32
N GLY A 232 -8.70 -1.02 -16.52
CA GLY A 232 -9.03 0.29 -15.99
C GLY A 232 -9.98 0.25 -14.81
N CYS A 233 -9.72 1.14 -13.86
CA CYS A 233 -10.63 1.60 -12.83
C CYS A 233 -10.61 3.13 -12.84
N ASN A 234 -11.76 3.77 -12.69
CA ASN A 234 -11.85 5.21 -12.56
C ASN A 234 -12.89 5.60 -11.51
N SER A 235 -12.84 6.85 -11.05
CA SER A 235 -13.79 7.37 -10.08
C SER A 235 -13.93 8.88 -10.22
N LEU A 236 -15.16 9.37 -10.03
CA LEU A 236 -15.44 10.80 -9.95
C LEU A 236 -15.00 11.30 -8.56
N LEU A 237 -13.87 12.01 -8.52
CA LEU A 237 -13.26 12.47 -7.27
C LEU A 237 -13.91 13.77 -6.79
N GLY A 238 -14.40 14.58 -7.72
CA GLY A 238 -15.10 15.83 -7.45
C GLY A 238 -15.72 16.40 -8.72
N PRO A 239 -16.34 17.59 -8.67
CA PRO A 239 -16.95 18.23 -9.82
C PRO A 239 -15.96 18.36 -10.99
N GLY A 240 -16.23 17.64 -12.08
CA GLY A 240 -15.40 17.62 -13.29
C GLY A 240 -14.00 17.01 -13.15
N VAL A 241 -13.71 16.27 -12.09
CA VAL A 241 -12.41 15.60 -11.87
C VAL A 241 -12.60 14.09 -11.75
N VAL A 242 -11.92 13.35 -12.63
CA VAL A 242 -11.95 11.89 -12.64
C VAL A 242 -10.53 11.34 -12.49
N GLY A 243 -10.34 10.47 -11.52
CA GLY A 243 -9.09 9.73 -11.33
C GLY A 243 -9.12 8.40 -12.07
N PHE A 244 -7.97 7.98 -12.58
CA PHE A 244 -7.79 6.77 -13.38
C PHE A 244 -6.63 5.94 -12.83
N ASN A 245 -6.89 4.65 -12.61
CA ASN A 245 -5.89 3.60 -12.52
C ASN A 245 -6.11 2.71 -13.75
N SER A 246 -5.49 3.07 -14.88
CA SER A 246 -5.73 2.42 -16.18
C SER A 246 -4.46 2.23 -16.99
N GLY A 247 -4.43 1.14 -17.76
CA GLY A 247 -3.32 0.70 -18.59
C GLY A 247 -2.16 0.09 -17.79
N HIS A 248 -1.83 -1.16 -18.08
CA HIS A 248 -0.66 -1.78 -17.46
C HIS A 248 0.66 -1.21 -17.97
N ILE A 249 1.63 -1.15 -17.08
CA ILE A 249 3.05 -0.99 -17.40
C ILE A 249 3.74 -2.27 -16.92
N TRP A 250 4.39 -2.96 -17.86
CA TRP A 250 4.95 -4.28 -17.66
C TRP A 250 6.43 -4.20 -17.26
N ASN A 251 6.95 -5.29 -16.67
CA ASN A 251 8.38 -5.43 -16.33
C ASN A 251 8.92 -4.30 -15.43
N VAL A 252 8.08 -3.81 -14.51
CA VAL A 252 8.47 -2.78 -13.55
C VAL A 252 8.91 -3.42 -12.25
N ASP A 253 10.19 -3.26 -11.93
CA ASP A 253 10.77 -3.60 -10.64
C ASP A 253 10.96 -2.34 -9.81
N ASN A 254 10.22 -2.22 -8.70
CA ASN A 254 10.31 -1.04 -7.82
C ASN A 254 11.57 -1.03 -6.93
N THR A 255 12.36 -2.11 -6.94
CA THR A 255 13.65 -2.16 -6.24
C THR A 255 14.82 -1.70 -7.13
N ASP A 256 14.53 -1.38 -8.40
CA ASP A 256 15.49 -0.83 -9.36
C ASP A 256 15.06 0.60 -9.78
N PRO A 257 15.86 1.63 -9.43
CA PRO A 257 15.53 3.02 -9.74
C PRO A 257 15.48 3.33 -11.25
N ASP A 258 16.24 2.62 -12.09
CA ASP A 258 16.24 2.84 -13.54
C ASP A 258 14.94 2.33 -14.18
N SER A 259 14.49 1.16 -13.72
CA SER A 259 13.17 0.59 -14.03
C SER A 259 12.04 1.56 -13.66
N VAL A 260 12.03 2.08 -12.43
CA VAL A 260 11.02 3.04 -11.95
C VAL A 260 11.03 4.33 -12.78
N SER A 261 12.22 4.87 -13.05
CA SER A 261 12.38 6.11 -13.84
C SER A 261 11.82 5.96 -15.25
N SER A 262 12.13 4.83 -15.90
CA SER A 262 11.63 4.51 -17.24
C SER A 262 10.11 4.34 -17.26
N ALA A 263 9.57 3.61 -16.29
CA ALA A 263 8.13 3.37 -16.16
C ALA A 263 7.34 4.67 -15.88
N LEU A 264 7.87 5.60 -15.10
CA LEU A 264 7.25 6.92 -14.89
C LEU A 264 7.21 7.77 -16.17
N VAL A 265 8.25 7.69 -17.02
CA VAL A 265 8.26 8.38 -18.32
C VAL A 265 7.25 7.75 -19.28
N GLU A 266 7.18 6.42 -19.35
CA GLU A 266 6.16 5.72 -20.14
C GLU A 266 4.74 6.07 -19.65
N GLY A 267 4.50 5.99 -18.35
CA GLY A 267 3.19 6.24 -17.74
C GLY A 267 2.66 7.64 -18.04
N ARG A 268 3.53 8.67 -18.02
CA ARG A 268 3.15 10.04 -18.44
C ARG A 268 2.73 10.12 -19.91
N ARG A 269 3.45 9.45 -20.81
CA ARG A 269 3.07 9.38 -22.24
C ARG A 269 1.76 8.61 -22.44
N LYS A 270 1.57 7.53 -21.67
CA LYS A 270 0.34 6.72 -21.68
C LYS A 270 -0.87 7.51 -21.20
N ALA A 271 -0.74 8.27 -20.11
CA ALA A 271 -1.79 9.14 -19.60
C ALA A 271 -2.23 10.20 -20.62
N ALA A 272 -1.28 10.78 -21.37
CA ALA A 272 -1.61 11.70 -22.46
C ALA A 272 -2.43 11.02 -23.57
N GLN A 273 -2.06 9.80 -23.97
CA GLN A 273 -2.83 9.03 -24.94
C GLN A 273 -4.23 8.64 -24.42
N PHE A 274 -4.36 8.28 -23.14
CA PHE A 274 -5.67 8.04 -22.54
C PHE A 274 -6.54 9.29 -22.59
N ARG A 275 -5.98 10.48 -22.29
CA ARG A 275 -6.71 11.74 -22.42
C ARG A 275 -7.21 11.95 -23.84
N ASP A 276 -6.31 11.88 -24.82
CA ASP A 276 -6.63 12.15 -26.23
C ASP A 276 -7.68 11.14 -26.75
N GLY A 277 -7.49 9.86 -26.46
CA GLY A 277 -8.42 8.81 -26.86
C GLY A 277 -9.78 8.92 -26.19
N LEU A 278 -9.83 9.25 -24.90
CA LEU A 278 -11.10 9.49 -24.21
C LEU A 278 -11.84 10.68 -24.82
N ALA A 279 -11.15 11.80 -25.08
CA ALA A 279 -11.75 12.98 -25.70
C ALA A 279 -12.32 12.66 -27.09
N GLU A 280 -11.63 11.82 -27.85
CA GLU A 280 -12.03 11.43 -29.19
C GLU A 280 -13.21 10.46 -29.23
N PHE A 281 -13.15 9.38 -28.46
CA PHE A 281 -14.14 8.30 -28.54
C PHE A 281 -15.33 8.49 -27.60
N PHE A 282 -15.17 9.34 -26.59
CA PHE A 282 -16.15 9.62 -25.54
C PHE A 282 -16.29 11.14 -25.31
N PRO A 283 -16.55 11.93 -26.39
CA PRO A 283 -16.48 13.39 -26.34
C PRO A 283 -17.54 14.02 -25.44
N LYS A 284 -18.67 13.35 -25.18
CA LYS A 284 -19.72 13.90 -24.30
C LYS A 284 -19.21 14.10 -22.88
N ALA A 285 -18.35 13.20 -22.41
CA ALA A 285 -17.70 13.32 -21.11
C ALA A 285 -16.34 14.05 -21.20
N PHE A 286 -15.53 13.75 -22.23
CA PHE A 286 -14.10 14.07 -22.20
C PHE A 286 -13.62 15.07 -23.26
N ALA A 287 -14.47 15.61 -24.15
CA ALA A 287 -14.01 16.51 -25.22
C ALA A 287 -13.25 17.75 -24.70
N GLY A 288 -13.70 18.31 -23.56
CA GLY A 288 -13.05 19.43 -22.89
C GLY A 288 -12.01 19.03 -21.84
N ALA A 289 -11.83 17.72 -21.59
CA ALA A 289 -10.99 17.26 -20.50
C ALA A 289 -9.50 17.49 -20.80
N PHE A 290 -8.72 17.73 -19.75
CA PHE A 290 -7.27 17.81 -19.84
C PHE A 290 -6.60 16.99 -18.75
N LEU A 291 -5.38 16.54 -19.01
CA LEU A 291 -4.56 15.82 -18.05
C LEU A 291 -4.09 16.79 -16.96
N ALA A 292 -4.72 16.70 -15.79
CA ALA A 292 -4.43 17.59 -14.67
C ALA A 292 -3.19 17.14 -13.90
N GLN A 293 -3.02 15.82 -13.71
CA GLN A 293 -1.92 15.28 -12.94
C GLN A 293 -1.64 13.82 -13.29
N THR A 294 -0.37 13.44 -13.28
CA THR A 294 0.07 12.04 -13.15
C THR A 294 0.65 11.83 -11.76
N ALA A 295 0.46 10.64 -11.17
CA ALA A 295 0.87 10.36 -9.81
C ALA A 295 2.40 10.55 -9.61
N PRO A 296 2.85 11.15 -8.51
CA PRO A 296 4.27 11.14 -8.15
C PRO A 296 4.87 9.74 -7.95
N LEU A 297 4.06 8.77 -7.50
CA LEU A 297 4.47 7.37 -7.32
C LEU A 297 3.82 6.44 -8.35
N LEU A 298 4.53 5.37 -8.72
CA LEU A 298 3.96 4.26 -9.49
C LEU A 298 3.08 3.37 -8.61
N GLY A 299 1.96 2.92 -9.18
CA GLY A 299 1.11 1.88 -8.61
C GLY A 299 1.70 0.51 -8.77
N ILE A 300 2.66 0.20 -7.91
CA ILE A 300 3.35 -1.09 -7.85
C ILE A 300 2.48 -2.11 -7.09
N ARG A 301 2.30 -3.29 -7.69
CA ARG A 301 1.47 -4.37 -7.11
C ARG A 301 2.27 -5.38 -6.31
N GLU A 302 3.48 -5.69 -6.74
CA GLU A 302 4.35 -6.63 -6.02
C GLU A 302 5.83 -6.27 -6.17
N THR A 303 6.58 -6.63 -5.13
CA THR A 303 8.05 -6.70 -5.13
C THR A 303 8.44 -7.81 -4.15
N ARG A 304 9.11 -7.48 -3.03
CA ARG A 304 9.51 -8.44 -2.00
C ARG A 304 8.36 -8.71 -1.04
N ARG A 305 8.16 -9.99 -0.73
CA ARG A 305 7.34 -10.50 0.38
C ARG A 305 8.28 -11.16 1.37
N ILE A 306 8.28 -10.73 2.63
CA ILE A 306 9.13 -11.40 3.62
C ILE A 306 8.71 -12.86 3.81
N VAL A 307 9.65 -13.71 4.19
CA VAL A 307 9.32 -15.02 4.76
C VAL A 307 9.23 -14.85 6.26
N GLY A 308 8.00 -14.76 6.76
CA GLY A 308 7.71 -14.62 8.18
C GLY A 308 7.60 -15.95 8.92
N ASP A 309 7.30 -15.89 10.22
CA ASP A 309 7.08 -17.09 11.05
C ASP A 309 5.86 -17.91 10.58
N TYR A 310 4.95 -17.29 9.83
CA TYR A 310 3.91 -17.96 9.06
C TYR A 310 3.79 -17.34 7.67
N VAL A 311 3.52 -18.15 6.64
CA VAL A 311 3.25 -17.70 5.27
C VAL A 311 1.77 -17.94 5.02
N LEU A 312 0.97 -16.88 4.88
CA LEU A 312 -0.44 -17.02 4.55
C LEU A 312 -0.59 -17.48 3.09
N THR A 313 -1.27 -18.60 2.89
CA THR A 313 -1.33 -19.29 1.59
C THR A 313 -2.69 -19.21 0.94
N ARG A 314 -2.73 -19.52 -0.36
CA ARG A 314 -3.97 -19.67 -1.12
C ARG A 314 -4.91 -20.70 -0.49
N ASP A 315 -4.38 -21.75 0.11
CA ASP A 315 -5.20 -22.77 0.75
C ASP A 315 -5.91 -22.22 1.98
N ASP A 316 -5.23 -21.38 2.78
CA ASP A 316 -5.85 -20.65 3.90
C ASP A 316 -6.97 -19.71 3.41
N TYR A 317 -6.70 -19.00 2.31
CA TYR A 317 -7.69 -18.14 1.66
C TYR A 317 -8.93 -18.94 1.22
N VAL A 318 -8.73 -20.06 0.51
CA VAL A 318 -9.82 -20.92 0.05
C VAL A 318 -10.56 -21.56 1.23
N ALA A 319 -9.87 -21.89 2.32
CA ALA A 319 -10.49 -22.46 3.52
C ALA A 319 -11.23 -21.44 4.39
N ARG A 320 -11.15 -20.13 4.10
CA ARG A 320 -11.64 -19.05 4.98
C ARG A 320 -11.00 -19.19 6.39
N ALA A 321 -9.71 -19.52 6.41
CA ALA A 321 -9.02 -19.90 7.64
C ALA A 321 -9.13 -18.81 8.71
N SER A 322 -9.20 -19.26 9.96
CA SER A 322 -9.12 -18.40 11.14
C SER A 322 -7.96 -18.84 12.00
N PHE A 323 -7.34 -17.89 12.69
CA PHE A 323 -6.12 -18.14 13.47
C PHE A 323 -6.28 -17.70 14.92
N PRO A 324 -5.69 -18.41 15.89
CA PRO A 324 -5.70 -17.98 17.29
C PRO A 324 -4.96 -16.66 17.49
N ASP A 325 -4.03 -16.32 16.60
CA ASP A 325 -3.26 -15.07 16.60
C ASP A 325 -3.68 -14.10 15.49
N GLU A 326 -4.90 -14.18 14.93
CA GLU A 326 -5.33 -13.23 13.89
C GLU A 326 -5.48 -11.80 14.42
N ILE A 327 -4.94 -10.87 13.64
CA ILE A 327 -4.88 -9.43 13.95
C ILE A 327 -5.85 -8.58 13.12
N CYS A 328 -6.35 -9.14 12.02
CA CYS A 328 -7.45 -8.57 11.26
C CYS A 328 -8.13 -9.63 10.40
N ARG A 329 -9.33 -9.32 9.91
CA ARG A 329 -10.03 -10.08 8.86
C ARG A 329 -9.82 -9.41 7.49
N ASN A 330 -9.81 -10.23 6.44
CA ASN A 330 -9.72 -9.78 5.05
C ASN A 330 -10.74 -10.49 4.17
N ASN A 331 -11.45 -9.73 3.33
CA ASN A 331 -12.43 -10.25 2.38
C ASN A 331 -12.19 -9.79 0.92
N TYR A 332 -11.05 -9.14 0.64
CA TYR A 332 -10.73 -8.74 -0.72
C TYR A 332 -10.36 -9.95 -1.59
N TYR A 333 -10.76 -9.96 -2.85
CA TYR A 333 -10.52 -11.10 -3.73
C TYR A 333 -9.05 -11.19 -4.16
N VAL A 334 -8.63 -12.36 -4.64
CA VAL A 334 -7.29 -12.56 -5.22
C VAL A 334 -7.18 -11.76 -6.53
N ASP A 335 -6.51 -10.61 -6.47
CA ASP A 335 -6.30 -9.68 -7.58
C ASP A 335 -4.86 -9.77 -8.13
N VAL A 336 -4.63 -10.73 -9.03
CA VAL A 336 -3.32 -10.98 -9.66
C VAL A 336 -3.27 -10.42 -11.08
N HIS A 337 -2.34 -9.50 -11.32
CA HIS A 337 -2.08 -8.88 -12.61
C HIS A 337 -0.90 -9.52 -13.33
N GLN A 338 -1.18 -10.66 -13.96
CA GLN A 338 -0.19 -11.51 -14.62
C GLN A 338 0.69 -10.77 -15.62
N SER A 339 1.99 -11.05 -15.60
CA SER A 339 2.95 -10.60 -16.61
C SER A 339 2.60 -11.15 -18.01
N PRO A 340 3.17 -10.57 -19.09
CA PRO A 340 2.96 -11.09 -20.45
C PRO A 340 3.39 -12.56 -20.60
N ALA A 341 4.49 -12.95 -19.95
CA ALA A 341 4.99 -14.33 -19.97
C ALA A 341 4.00 -15.31 -19.32
N GLU A 342 3.40 -14.92 -18.19
CA GLU A 342 2.41 -15.75 -17.50
C GLU A 342 1.11 -15.92 -18.31
N LYS A 343 0.67 -14.83 -18.96
CA LYS A 343 -0.48 -14.87 -19.87
C LYS A 343 -0.20 -15.79 -21.07
N ALA A 344 0.98 -15.68 -21.68
CA ALA A 344 1.39 -16.53 -22.79
C ALA A 344 1.49 -18.01 -22.38
N ALA A 345 1.92 -18.29 -21.16
CA ALA A 345 1.97 -19.63 -20.58
C ALA A 345 0.59 -20.19 -20.17
N GLY A 346 -0.49 -19.42 -20.34
CA GLY A 346 -1.85 -19.85 -19.99
C GLY A 346 -2.07 -20.09 -18.50
N ARG A 347 -1.20 -19.54 -17.63
CA ARG A 347 -1.38 -19.65 -16.17
C ARG A 347 -2.71 -19.01 -15.82
N LYS A 348 -3.51 -19.67 -14.98
CA LYS A 348 -4.77 -19.12 -14.46
C LYS A 348 -4.67 -19.02 -12.96
N TYR A 349 -4.89 -17.83 -12.44
CA TYR A 349 -5.24 -17.65 -11.05
C TYR A 349 -6.76 -17.67 -10.99
N ASP A 350 -7.36 -18.74 -10.48
CA ASP A 350 -8.81 -18.73 -10.24
C ASP A 350 -9.13 -17.49 -9.40
N SER A 351 -9.96 -16.60 -9.94
CA SER A 351 -10.47 -15.46 -9.20
C SER A 351 -11.45 -16.00 -8.15
N CYS A 352 -10.92 -16.54 -7.06
CA CYS A 352 -11.69 -16.97 -5.93
C CYS A 352 -12.24 -15.72 -5.26
N ARG A 353 -13.45 -15.32 -5.64
CA ARG A 353 -14.18 -14.27 -4.95
C ARG A 353 -14.89 -14.87 -3.75
N TYR A 354 -14.80 -14.19 -2.62
CA TYR A 354 -15.62 -14.54 -1.47
C TYR A 354 -17.10 -14.26 -1.75
N GLY A 355 -17.94 -15.17 -1.26
CA GLY A 355 -19.35 -14.96 -1.12
C GLY A 355 -19.66 -13.96 0.00
N ARG A 356 -20.93 -13.60 0.10
CA ARG A 356 -21.43 -12.66 1.11
C ARG A 356 -21.14 -13.19 2.52
N GLY A 357 -20.50 -12.38 3.36
CA GLY A 357 -20.13 -12.71 4.74
C GLY A 357 -18.86 -13.52 4.93
N GLU A 358 -18.17 -13.89 3.84
CA GLU A 358 -16.94 -14.67 3.93
C GLU A 358 -15.70 -13.77 4.05
N SER A 359 -14.76 -14.20 4.87
CA SER A 359 -13.45 -13.57 5.07
C SER A 359 -12.45 -14.62 5.57
N HIS A 360 -11.15 -14.31 5.58
CA HIS A 360 -10.11 -15.07 6.28
C HIS A 360 -9.38 -14.18 7.29
N GLY A 361 -8.71 -14.79 8.26
CA GLY A 361 -7.85 -14.12 9.22
C GLY A 361 -6.44 -13.90 8.69
N VAL A 362 -5.81 -12.80 9.09
CA VAL A 362 -4.37 -12.58 8.91
C VAL A 362 -3.68 -12.80 10.26
N PRO A 363 -2.85 -13.85 10.44
CA PRO A 363 -2.17 -14.10 11.71
C PRO A 363 -1.05 -13.10 11.97
N TYR A 364 -0.81 -12.75 13.24
CA TYR A 364 0.29 -11.88 13.67
C TYR A 364 1.65 -12.36 13.15
N ARG A 365 1.85 -13.68 13.10
CA ARG A 365 3.07 -14.31 12.57
C ARG A 365 3.40 -13.96 11.11
N CYS A 366 2.43 -13.44 10.33
CA CYS A 366 2.71 -12.92 8.98
C CYS A 366 3.51 -11.60 8.99
N LEU A 367 3.52 -10.88 10.12
CA LEU A 367 4.25 -9.62 10.29
C LEU A 367 5.68 -9.82 10.80
N LEU A 368 6.07 -11.05 11.17
CA LEU A 368 7.31 -11.37 11.88
C LEU A 368 8.37 -11.90 10.90
N PRO A 369 9.21 -11.07 10.27
CA PRO A 369 10.28 -11.53 9.39
C PRO A 369 11.22 -12.47 10.14
N LYS A 370 11.47 -13.68 9.60
CA LYS A 370 12.41 -14.62 10.21
C LYS A 370 13.77 -13.95 10.41
N SER A 371 14.49 -14.36 11.46
CA SER A 371 15.82 -13.89 11.85
C SER A 371 15.94 -12.45 12.41
N LEU A 372 14.85 -11.69 12.52
CA LEU A 372 14.87 -10.32 13.07
C LEU A 372 13.97 -10.19 14.31
N ARG A 373 14.54 -9.90 15.47
CA ARG A 373 13.81 -9.93 16.76
C ARG A 373 12.98 -8.69 17.05
N ASN A 374 13.39 -7.53 16.55
CA ASN A 374 12.75 -6.24 16.85
C ASN A 374 12.21 -5.52 15.60
N VAL A 375 11.88 -6.27 14.55
CA VAL A 375 11.32 -5.74 13.30
C VAL A 375 9.97 -6.37 13.02
N LEU A 376 8.97 -5.53 12.74
CA LEU A 376 7.70 -5.93 12.13
C LEU A 376 7.66 -5.48 10.67
N VAL A 377 6.99 -6.23 9.81
CA VAL A 377 6.67 -5.80 8.45
C VAL A 377 5.17 -5.73 8.31
N ALA A 378 4.63 -4.61 7.84
CA ALA A 378 3.20 -4.42 7.64
C ALA A 378 2.92 -3.75 6.28
N GLY A 379 1.79 -4.12 5.66
CA GLY A 379 1.38 -3.62 4.35
C GLY A 379 1.63 -4.62 3.21
N ARG A 380 2.04 -4.14 2.03
CA ARG A 380 2.17 -4.95 0.81
C ARG A 380 3.17 -6.12 0.93
N SER A 381 4.15 -6.01 1.81
CA SER A 381 5.31 -6.92 1.87
C SER A 381 5.22 -7.97 2.98
N ILE A 382 4.07 -8.12 3.63
CA ILE A 382 3.86 -9.17 4.65
C ILE A 382 4.09 -10.57 4.08
N SER A 383 4.21 -11.55 4.98
CA SER A 383 4.48 -12.95 4.63
C SER A 383 3.24 -13.64 4.07
N THR A 384 3.18 -13.75 2.74
CA THR A 384 2.14 -14.47 2.01
C THR A 384 2.74 -15.18 0.81
N ASP A 385 2.03 -16.17 0.28
CA ASP A 385 2.27 -16.58 -1.09
C ASP A 385 1.87 -15.48 -2.09
N ARG A 386 2.30 -15.62 -3.34
CA ARG A 386 2.07 -14.60 -4.38
C ARG A 386 0.59 -14.36 -4.69
N PRO A 387 -0.27 -15.39 -4.84
CA PRO A 387 -1.71 -15.17 -5.02
C PRO A 387 -2.35 -14.38 -3.88
N VAL A 388 -2.10 -14.75 -2.63
CA VAL A 388 -2.74 -14.10 -1.47
C VAL A 388 -2.22 -12.69 -1.26
N GLN A 389 -0.99 -12.38 -1.68
CA GLN A 389 -0.52 -10.99 -1.72
C GLN A 389 -1.48 -10.10 -2.53
N GLY A 390 -2.03 -10.62 -3.65
CA GLY A 390 -3.03 -9.90 -4.46
C GLY A 390 -4.28 -9.52 -3.67
N SER A 391 -4.62 -10.30 -2.65
CA SER A 391 -5.75 -10.05 -1.74
C SER A 391 -5.37 -9.11 -0.59
N THR A 392 -4.21 -9.31 0.05
CA THR A 392 -3.84 -8.59 1.29
C THR A 392 -3.15 -7.24 1.05
N ARG A 393 -2.64 -6.97 -0.15
CA ARG A 393 -1.88 -5.73 -0.44
C ARG A 393 -2.72 -4.45 -0.52
N VAL A 394 -4.05 -4.56 -0.56
CA VAL A 394 -4.92 -3.39 -0.76
C VAL A 394 -4.98 -2.51 0.49
N MET A 395 -5.20 -1.21 0.30
CA MET A 395 -5.08 -0.20 1.35
C MET A 395 -5.94 -0.48 2.61
N PRO A 396 -7.19 -0.98 2.53
CA PRO A 396 -8.00 -1.28 3.72
C PRO A 396 -7.35 -2.34 4.63
N VAL A 397 -6.84 -3.43 4.05
CA VAL A 397 -6.14 -4.49 4.79
C VAL A 397 -4.82 -3.96 5.34
N CYS A 398 -4.09 -3.16 4.55
CA CYS A 398 -2.86 -2.50 5.01
C CYS A 398 -3.09 -1.61 6.23
N LEU A 399 -4.20 -0.85 6.29
CA LEU A 399 -4.55 -0.04 7.47
C LEU A 399 -4.78 -0.92 8.71
N ALA A 400 -5.53 -2.01 8.57
CA ALA A 400 -5.81 -2.93 9.67
C ALA A 400 -4.54 -3.64 10.17
N MET A 401 -3.69 -4.11 9.26
CA MET A 401 -2.38 -4.70 9.61
C MET A 401 -1.44 -3.67 10.25
N GLY A 402 -1.47 -2.43 9.76
CA GLY A 402 -0.70 -1.33 10.32
C GLY A 402 -1.09 -1.04 11.76
N GLU A 403 -2.38 -0.91 12.05
CA GLU A 403 -2.88 -0.69 13.42
C GLU A 403 -2.38 -1.76 14.39
N ALA A 404 -2.51 -3.04 14.01
CA ALA A 404 -2.01 -4.16 14.81
C ALA A 404 -0.48 -4.14 14.98
N ALA A 405 0.28 -3.82 13.92
CA ALA A 405 1.73 -3.73 14.00
C ALA A 405 2.19 -2.62 14.95
N GLY A 406 1.51 -1.47 14.92
CA GLY A 406 1.82 -0.34 15.80
C GLY A 406 1.58 -0.67 17.27
N GLU A 407 0.44 -1.28 17.57
CA GLU A 407 0.07 -1.68 18.92
C GLU A 407 1.02 -2.77 19.47
N ALA A 408 1.34 -3.78 18.65
CA ALA A 408 2.32 -4.80 19.00
C ALA A 408 3.73 -4.21 19.22
N ALA A 409 4.14 -3.24 18.39
CA ALA A 409 5.43 -2.57 18.56
C ALA A 409 5.50 -1.78 19.87
N ALA A 410 4.41 -1.11 20.27
CA ALA A 410 4.35 -0.42 21.56
C ALA A 410 4.43 -1.41 22.74
N MET A 411 3.73 -2.54 22.66
CA MET A 411 3.83 -3.62 23.66
C MET A 411 5.28 -4.11 23.79
N ALA A 412 5.92 -4.47 22.68
CA ALA A 412 7.31 -4.93 22.70
C ALA A 412 8.29 -3.86 23.18
N ALA A 413 8.14 -2.60 22.74
CA ALA A 413 9.01 -1.49 23.15
C ALA A 413 8.88 -1.11 24.64
N SER A 414 7.77 -1.46 25.29
CA SER A 414 7.58 -1.32 26.74
C SER A 414 8.33 -2.38 27.56
N ALA A 415 8.79 -3.45 26.91
CA ALA A 415 9.55 -4.55 27.48
C ALA A 415 10.98 -4.57 26.92
N SER A 416 11.40 -5.70 26.31
CA SER A 416 12.76 -5.87 25.78
C SER A 416 12.94 -5.41 24.33
N GLY A 417 11.84 -5.15 23.61
CA GLY A 417 11.82 -4.85 22.19
C GLY A 417 11.72 -6.09 21.29
N ASP A 418 11.61 -7.29 21.86
CA ASP A 418 11.47 -8.53 21.08
C ASP A 418 10.01 -8.73 20.68
N VAL A 419 9.70 -8.52 19.41
CA VAL A 419 8.33 -8.57 18.89
C VAL A 419 7.73 -9.99 18.84
N ARG A 420 8.53 -11.02 19.13
CA ARG A 420 8.08 -12.42 19.29
C ARG A 420 7.84 -12.78 20.74
N ALA A 421 8.75 -12.36 21.62
CA ALA A 421 8.70 -12.76 23.03
C ALA A 421 7.78 -11.86 23.86
N ASP A 422 7.72 -10.57 23.52
CA ASP A 422 7.07 -9.56 24.37
C ASP A 422 5.61 -9.28 23.98
N VAL A 423 5.10 -9.89 22.91
CA VAL A 423 3.75 -9.64 22.40
C VAL A 423 2.85 -10.83 22.70
N ASP A 424 1.99 -10.70 23.72
CA ASP A 424 0.86 -11.59 23.93
C ASP A 424 -0.24 -11.28 22.92
N THR A 425 -0.45 -12.18 21.95
CA THR A 425 -1.44 -11.98 20.89
C THR A 425 -2.87 -11.92 21.41
N ASN A 426 -3.20 -12.50 22.58
CA ASN A 426 -4.52 -12.35 23.17
C ASN A 426 -4.74 -10.94 23.70
N ALA A 427 -3.74 -10.37 24.37
CA ALA A 427 -3.76 -8.98 24.83
C ALA A 427 -3.82 -8.01 23.65
N LEU A 428 -3.01 -8.24 22.61
CA LEU A 428 -3.06 -7.47 21.35
C LEU A 428 -4.46 -7.48 20.74
N ARG A 429 -5.07 -8.65 20.59
CA ARG A 429 -6.43 -8.78 20.04
C ARG A 429 -7.49 -8.11 20.92
N ALA A 430 -7.35 -8.17 22.25
CA ALA A 430 -8.27 -7.49 23.16
C ALA A 430 -8.19 -5.96 22.99
N SER A 431 -6.97 -5.42 22.93
CA SER A 431 -6.71 -3.99 22.74
C SER A 431 -7.21 -3.49 21.38
N LEU A 432 -6.98 -4.27 20.31
CA LEU A 432 -7.52 -3.98 18.98
C LEU A 432 -9.06 -3.88 18.99
N ARG A 433 -9.75 -4.81 19.67
CA ARG A 433 -11.21 -4.75 19.82
C ARG A 433 -11.67 -3.54 20.63
N GLU A 434 -10.95 -3.20 21.71
CA GLU A 434 -11.22 -1.99 22.50
C GLU A 434 -11.14 -0.72 21.64
N HIS A 435 -10.23 -0.69 20.67
CA HIS A 435 -10.08 0.42 19.72
C HIS A 435 -10.98 0.34 18.47
N GLY A 436 -11.90 -0.64 18.44
CA GLY A 436 -12.95 -0.77 17.45
C GLY A 436 -12.58 -1.61 16.23
N ALA A 437 -11.48 -2.38 16.26
CA ALA A 437 -11.18 -3.33 15.19
C ALA A 437 -12.13 -4.54 15.26
N TYR A 438 -12.48 -5.07 14.09
CA TYR A 438 -13.30 -6.29 14.01
C TYR A 438 -12.42 -7.54 14.03
N LEU A 439 -12.59 -8.33 15.08
CA LEU A 439 -11.99 -9.65 15.26
C LEU A 439 -13.04 -10.60 15.84
N PRO A 440 -13.37 -11.72 15.17
CA PRO A 440 -14.34 -12.70 15.65
C PRO A 440 -13.92 -13.38 16.95
#